data_AF-A0A5C7QE02-F1
#
_entry.id   AF-A0A5C7QE02-F1
#
_cell.length_a   1.000
_cell.length_b   1.000
_cell.length_c   1.000
_cell.angle_alpha   90.00
_cell.angle_beta   90.00
_cell.angle_gamma   90.00
#
_symmetry.space_group_name_H-M   'P 1'
#
loop_
_entity.id
_entity.type
_entity.pdbx_description
1 polymer ?
#
loop_
_entity_poly.entity_id
_entity_poly.type
_entity_poly.pdbx_seq_one_letter_code
_entity_poly.pdbx_strand_id
1 'polypeptide(L)'
;MPIYRKKPVEIEAIQWDGSISCADTIEKWSGGATRCEGYFPKVAGFGDARDMVIGIFVKTLEGEMRADPGDYIIRGVKGEYYPCKPDIFDATYDHVML
;
A
#
# COMPACT_ATOMS: atom_id res chain seq x y z
N MET A 1 -3.00 -35.86 14.23
CA MET A 1 -2.25 -34.59 14.34
C MET A 1 -3.20 -33.52 14.86
N PRO A 2 -2.76 -32.59 15.72
CA PRO A 2 -3.62 -31.49 16.16
C PRO A 2 -3.90 -30.54 14.99
N ILE A 3 -5.16 -30.12 14.88
CA ILE A 3 -5.67 -29.21 13.83
C ILE A 3 -5.95 -27.86 14.49
N TYR A 4 -5.52 -26.78 13.86
CA TYR A 4 -5.68 -25.42 14.36
C TYR A 4 -6.35 -24.56 13.28
N ARG A 5 -7.10 -23.54 13.72
CA ARG A 5 -7.68 -22.50 12.85
C ARG A 5 -7.11 -21.14 13.19
N LYS A 6 -6.94 -20.26 12.20
CA LYS A 6 -6.56 -18.86 12.42
C LYS A 6 -7.67 -18.14 13.22
N LYS A 7 -7.28 -17.21 14.09
CA LYS A 7 -8.26 -16.30 14.73
C LYS A 7 -8.83 -15.33 13.68
N PRO A 8 -10.09 -14.90 13.80
CA PRO A 8 -10.62 -13.81 12.98
C PRO A 8 -9.82 -12.53 13.26
N VAL A 9 -9.53 -11.77 12.21
CA VAL A 9 -8.77 -10.52 12.25
C VAL A 9 -9.42 -9.55 11.29
N GLU A 10 -9.68 -8.34 11.76
CA GLU A 10 -10.03 -7.19 10.93
C GLU A 10 -8.77 -6.34 10.70
N ILE A 11 -8.66 -5.74 9.52
CA ILE A 11 -7.53 -4.91 9.11
C ILE A 11 -8.02 -3.61 8.50
N GLU A 12 -7.14 -2.62 8.46
CA GLU A 12 -7.31 -1.43 7.62
C GLU A 12 -6.50 -1.61 6.33
N ALA A 13 -7.02 -1.08 5.22
CA ALA A 13 -6.36 -1.13 3.94
C ALA A 13 -6.67 0.13 3.11
N ILE A 14 -5.70 0.56 2.30
CA ILE A 14 -5.87 1.60 1.28
C ILE A 14 -5.48 1.00 -0.06
N GLN A 15 -6.36 1.11 -1.07
CA GLN A 15 -5.99 0.74 -2.44
C GLN A 15 -5.15 1.84 -3.08
N TRP A 16 -3.98 1.48 -3.59
CA TRP A 16 -3.07 2.37 -4.27
C TRP A 16 -3.56 2.64 -5.70
N ASP A 17 -4.01 3.86 -6.02
CA ASP A 17 -4.61 4.19 -7.32
C ASP A 17 -3.62 4.74 -8.36
N GLY A 18 -2.34 4.92 -7.99
CA GLY A 18 -1.31 5.49 -8.86
C GLY A 18 -1.20 7.02 -8.84
N SER A 19 -2.08 7.72 -8.11
CA SER A 19 -2.08 9.19 -8.02
C SER A 19 -1.14 9.72 -6.93
N ILE A 20 -0.57 10.91 -7.11
CA ILE A 20 0.23 11.56 -6.06
C ILE A 20 -0.58 11.74 -4.76
N SER A 21 -1.86 12.10 -4.87
CA SER A 21 -2.75 12.29 -3.71
C SER A 21 -2.93 11.01 -2.89
N CYS A 22 -3.10 9.87 -3.54
CA CYS A 22 -3.18 8.60 -2.83
C CYS A 22 -1.83 8.23 -2.19
N ALA A 23 -0.72 8.57 -2.85
CA ALA A 23 0.63 8.26 -2.36
C ALA A 23 0.93 9.05 -1.08
N ASP A 24 0.60 10.34 -1.07
CA ASP A 24 0.67 11.21 0.11
C ASP A 24 -0.25 10.70 1.23
N THR A 25 -1.45 10.21 0.88
CA THR A 25 -2.37 9.60 1.86
C THR A 25 -1.77 8.34 2.50
N ILE A 26 -1.22 7.44 1.69
CA ILE A 26 -0.57 6.21 2.15
C ILE A 26 0.68 6.52 2.98
N GLU A 27 1.49 7.49 2.59
CA GLU A 27 2.69 7.90 3.34
C GLU A 27 2.32 8.43 4.73
N LYS A 28 1.32 9.30 4.81
CA LYS A 28 0.82 9.86 6.08
C LYS A 28 0.19 8.79 6.96
N TRP A 29 -0.68 7.96 6.40
CA TRP A 29 -1.34 6.88 7.14
C TRP A 29 -0.33 5.85 7.66
N SER A 30 0.70 5.53 6.87
CA SER A 30 1.72 4.55 7.22
C SER A 30 2.80 5.06 8.17
N GLY A 31 2.83 6.36 8.48
CA GLY A 31 3.82 6.96 9.39
C GLY A 31 5.27 6.81 8.90
N GLY A 32 5.49 6.83 7.58
CA GLY A 32 6.83 6.71 6.98
C GLY A 32 7.31 5.27 6.74
N ALA A 33 6.41 4.29 6.84
CA ALA A 33 6.68 2.91 6.45
C ALA A 33 6.71 2.72 4.92
N THR A 34 6.21 3.68 4.15
CA THR A 34 6.26 3.66 2.68
C THR A 34 7.22 4.69 2.10
N ARG A 35 7.73 4.43 0.90
CA ARG A 35 8.50 5.36 0.07
C ARG A 35 7.98 5.30 -1.36
N CYS A 36 7.65 6.44 -1.95
CA CYS A 36 7.24 6.50 -3.35
C CYS A 36 8.43 6.18 -4.28
N GLU A 37 8.15 5.42 -5.33
CA GLU A 37 9.03 5.22 -6.46
C GLU A 37 8.48 5.98 -7.66
N GLY A 38 9.25 6.93 -8.18
CA GLY A 38 8.80 7.81 -9.25
C GLY A 38 9.82 8.87 -9.60
N TYR A 39 9.65 9.46 -10.78
CA TYR A 39 10.46 10.54 -11.29
C TYR A 39 9.94 11.87 -10.75
N PHE A 40 10.75 12.59 -9.97
CA PHE A 40 10.46 13.95 -9.54
C PHE A 40 11.16 14.96 -10.47
N PRO A 41 10.42 15.79 -11.23
CA PRO A 41 10.97 17.08 -11.61
C PRO A 41 9.98 18.19 -11.23
N LYS A 42 10.28 18.91 -10.15
CA LYS A 42 10.06 20.36 -10.19
C LYS A 42 11.34 21.01 -10.67
N VAL A 43 11.59 20.93 -11.98
CA VAL A 43 12.45 21.92 -12.62
C VAL A 43 11.51 22.98 -13.17
N ALA A 44 11.59 24.18 -12.61
CA ALA A 44 10.76 25.31 -13.02
C ALA A 44 10.89 25.52 -14.54
N GLY A 45 9.81 25.33 -15.29
CA GLY A 45 9.66 25.91 -16.62
C GLY A 45 9.61 25.01 -17.85
N PHE A 46 9.56 23.67 -17.73
CA PHE A 46 9.29 22.81 -18.89
C PHE A 46 8.09 21.90 -18.62
N GLY A 47 7.02 22.10 -19.41
CA GLY A 47 5.79 21.34 -19.34
C GLY A 47 5.95 19.87 -19.76
N ASP A 48 4.95 19.09 -19.37
CA ASP A 48 4.61 17.73 -19.82
C ASP A 48 5.37 16.51 -19.24
N ALA A 49 5.96 16.62 -18.04
CA ALA A 49 6.17 15.42 -17.21
C ALA A 49 4.95 15.26 -16.30
N ARG A 50 4.06 14.30 -16.63
CA ARG A 50 2.93 13.96 -15.77
C ARG A 50 3.44 13.62 -14.37
N ASP A 51 2.93 14.34 -13.39
CA ASP A 51 3.03 14.08 -11.95
C ASP A 51 2.61 12.63 -11.64
N MET A 52 3.54 11.68 -11.79
CA MET A 52 3.25 10.24 -11.73
C MET A 52 4.16 9.52 -10.74
N VAL A 53 3.55 8.84 -9.77
CA VAL A 53 4.20 7.84 -8.93
C VAL A 53 3.98 6.50 -9.61
N ILE A 54 5.07 5.81 -9.96
CA ILE A 54 5.00 4.55 -10.73
C ILE A 54 4.92 3.32 -9.81
N GLY A 55 5.17 3.48 -8.51
CA GLY A 55 5.06 2.44 -7.50
C GLY A 55 5.27 2.97 -6.09
N ILE A 56 4.92 2.16 -5.09
CA ILE A 56 5.20 2.44 -3.67
C ILE A 56 6.02 1.29 -3.11
N PHE A 57 7.16 1.59 -2.50
CA PHE A 57 7.89 0.64 -1.68
C PHE A 57 7.38 0.66 -0.25
N VAL A 58 7.13 -0.50 0.32
CA VAL A 58 6.69 -0.71 1.71
C VAL A 58 7.82 -1.39 2.47
N LYS A 59 8.20 -0.84 3.62
CA LYS A 59 9.15 -1.48 4.56
C LYS A 59 8.42 -2.57 5.34
N THR A 60 8.59 -3.81 4.92
CA THR A 60 8.01 -4.98 5.57
C THR A 60 9.02 -5.66 6.49
N LEU A 61 8.61 -6.70 7.24
CA LEU A 61 9.53 -7.46 8.11
C LEU A 61 10.51 -8.32 7.30
N GLU A 62 10.13 -8.68 6.08
CA GLU A 62 10.87 -9.53 5.14
C GLU A 62 11.79 -8.70 4.23
N GLY A 63 11.72 -7.37 4.31
CA GLY A 63 12.47 -6.45 3.48
C GLY A 63 11.56 -5.45 2.77
N GLU A 64 12.14 -4.69 1.84
CA GLU A 64 11.37 -3.71 1.07
C GLU A 64 10.59 -4.42 -0.04
N MET A 65 9.28 -4.19 -0.12
CA MET A 65 8.39 -4.78 -1.12
C MET A 65 7.69 -3.71 -1.93
N ARG A 66 7.54 -3.92 -3.25
CA ARG A 66 6.88 -2.97 -4.15
C ARG A 66 5.38 -3.25 -4.25
N ALA A 67 4.59 -2.19 -4.23
CA ALA A 67 3.19 -2.13 -4.62
C ALA A 67 3.05 -1.36 -5.95
N ASP A 68 2.26 -1.90 -6.85
CA ASP A 68 1.89 -1.26 -8.13
C ASP A 68 0.46 -0.74 -8.06
N PRO A 69 0.07 0.26 -8.89
CA PRO A 69 -1.31 0.74 -8.92
C PRO A 69 -2.32 -0.40 -9.06
N GLY A 70 -3.36 -0.40 -8.22
CA GLY A 70 -4.35 -1.46 -8.05
C GLY A 70 -4.11 -2.36 -6.83
N ASP A 71 -2.87 -2.42 -6.32
CA ASP A 71 -2.55 -3.15 -5.10
C ASP A 71 -3.12 -2.45 -3.86
N TYR A 72 -3.38 -3.21 -2.81
CA TYR A 72 -3.72 -2.69 -1.49
C TYR A 72 -2.46 -2.56 -0.64
N ILE A 73 -2.37 -1.48 0.15
CA ILE A 73 -1.48 -1.42 1.31
C ILE A 73 -2.31 -1.76 2.54
N ILE A 74 -1.99 -2.87 3.21
CA ILE A 74 -2.72 -3.34 4.39
C ILE A 74 -1.91 -3.08 5.67
N ARG A 75 -2.60 -2.80 6.78
CA ARG A 75 -1.99 -2.75 8.11
C ARG A 75 -2.25 -4.05 8.86
N GLY A 76 -1.18 -4.76 9.18
CA GLY A 76 -1.17 -5.98 9.98
C GLY A 76 -1.50 -5.73 11.45
N VAL A 77 -1.64 -6.82 12.21
CA VAL A 77 -2.16 -6.82 13.59
C VAL A 77 -1.22 -6.13 14.57
N LYS A 78 0.09 -6.08 14.28
CA LYS A 78 1.08 -5.39 15.12
C LYS A 78 1.46 -4.01 14.54
N GLY A 79 0.70 -3.50 13.57
CA GLY A 79 0.94 -2.21 12.92
C GLY A 79 1.95 -2.24 11.79
N GLU A 80 2.43 -3.42 11.39
CA GLU A 80 3.28 -3.60 10.21
C GLU A 80 2.49 -3.39 8.91
N TYR A 81 3.15 -2.99 7.84
CA TYR A 81 2.50 -2.72 6.54
C TYR A 81 2.97 -3.70 5.48
N TYR A 82 2.04 -4.08 4.59
CA TYR A 82 2.32 -4.98 3.48
C TYR A 82 1.59 -4.55 2.20
N PRO A 83 2.21 -4.72 1.02
CA PRO A 83 1.45 -4.75 -0.21
C PRO A 83 0.64 -6.05 -0.31
N CYS A 84 -0.57 -5.97 -0.85
CA CYS A 84 -1.46 -7.09 -1.08
C CYS A 84 -2.07 -6.97 -2.47
N LYS A 85 -1.91 -8.01 -3.30
CA LYS A 85 -2.50 -8.02 -4.64
C LYS A 85 -4.03 -8.04 -4.55
N PRO A 86 -4.74 -7.36 -5.46
CA PRO A 86 -6.18 -7.16 -5.35
C PRO A 86 -6.96 -8.48 -5.35
N ASP A 87 -6.56 -9.44 -6.17
CA ASP A 87 -7.15 -10.78 -6.22
C ASP A 87 -6.98 -11.55 -4.89
N ILE A 88 -5.82 -11.41 -4.25
CA ILE A 88 -5.58 -11.99 -2.92
C ILE A 88 -6.38 -11.26 -1.85
N PHE A 89 -6.48 -9.94 -1.93
CA PHE A 89 -7.24 -9.13 -0.99
C PHE A 89 -8.72 -9.52 -1.02
N ASP A 90 -9.33 -9.49 -2.19
CA ASP A 90 -10.75 -9.80 -2.39
C ASP A 90 -11.09 -11.26 -2.02
N ALA A 91 -10.15 -12.19 -2.18
CA ALA A 91 -10.33 -13.59 -1.77
C ALA A 91 -10.17 -13.81 -0.25
N THR A 92 -9.58 -12.85 0.47
CA THR A 92 -9.20 -13.01 1.89
C THR A 92 -10.05 -12.17 2.84
N TYR A 93 -10.52 -11.01 2.40
CA TYR A 93 -11.17 -10.02 3.27
C TYR A 93 -12.55 -9.63 2.75
N ASP A 94 -13.52 -9.60 3.66
CA ASP A 94 -14.83 -9.00 3.43
C ASP A 94 -14.85 -7.56 3.94
N HIS A 95 -15.55 -6.67 3.23
CA HIS A 95 -15.77 -5.32 3.71
C HIS A 95 -16.72 -5.32 4.90
N VAL A 96 -16.25 -4.84 6.05
CA VAL A 96 -17.06 -4.62 7.25
C VAL A 96 -17.36 -3.11 7.38
N MET A 97 -18.63 -2.75 7.49
CA MET A 97 -19.02 -1.38 7.85
C MET A 97 -18.92 -1.24 9.37
N LEU A 98 -18.08 -0.32 9.84
CA LEU A 98 -18.01 0.10 11.24
C LEU A 98 -18.96 1.27 11.50
#